data_AF-A0ABD6AV89-F1
#
_entry.id   AF-A0ABD6AV89-F1
#
_cell.length_a   1.000
_cell.length_b   1.000
_cell.length_c   1.000
_cell.angle_alpha   90.00
_cell.angle_beta   90.00
_cell.angle_gamma   90.00
#
_symmetry.space_group_name_H-M   'P 1'
#
loop_
_entity.id
_entity.type
_entity.pdbx_description
1 polymer ?
#
loop_
_entity_poly.entity_id
_entity_poly.type
_entity_poly.pdbx_seq_one_letter_code
_entity_poly.pdbx_strand_id
1 'polypeptide(L)'
;MRGLSTAVDAVLFCLLVSAAVGVLAVPSTVSAPDPPRAERTAATLATTTLSVPVAVADDTGHRRVARGTPASLLARGALANATLDGRRLAPDTLPRRLGAAVGGALPAANVRVVARWGPYPNASLSGRLAVGPVPPRDAVTDVATVAVPSGVALDRDRARAAADVSVRALATLVAERVVASRFPPGAGRSNLADGAVASRTRTRYERFGAVVGADLDAALDEGAASTARDRLVDALAGRLATDIRQRFETPRQAVDALTLDTVRLVVVRWR
;
A
#
# COMPACT_ATOMS: atom_id res chain seq x y z
N MET A 1 -35.57 -42.06 30.27
CA MET A 1 -35.95 -40.63 30.17
C MET A 1 -34.72 -39.73 30.06
N ARG A 2 -34.10 -39.59 28.87
CA ARG A 2 -32.94 -38.68 28.64
C ARG A 2 -33.10 -37.74 27.43
N GLY A 3 -34.28 -37.70 26.80
CA GLY A 3 -34.54 -36.84 25.63
C GLY A 3 -35.13 -35.45 25.93
N LEU A 4 -35.62 -35.21 27.15
CA LEU A 4 -36.24 -33.92 27.51
C LEU A 4 -35.21 -32.80 27.75
N SER A 5 -33.98 -33.13 28.16
CA SER A 5 -32.98 -32.12 28.53
C SER A 5 -32.34 -31.43 27.31
N THR A 6 -32.07 -32.16 26.23
CA THR A 6 -31.46 -31.60 25.01
C THR A 6 -32.43 -30.77 24.18
N ALA A 7 -33.71 -31.15 24.17
CA ALA A 7 -34.75 -30.37 23.48
C ALA A 7 -34.98 -29.01 24.17
N VAL A 8 -35.01 -28.98 25.51
CA VAL A 8 -35.15 -27.73 26.28
C VAL A 8 -33.92 -26.83 26.12
N ASP A 9 -32.71 -27.40 26.12
CA ASP A 9 -31.47 -26.63 25.96
C ASP A 9 -31.34 -26.02 24.55
N ALA A 10 -31.74 -26.76 23.52
CA ALA A 10 -31.80 -26.25 22.15
C ALA A 10 -32.82 -25.12 21.98
N VAL A 11 -33.99 -25.22 22.61
CA VAL A 11 -35.01 -24.16 22.58
C VAL A 11 -34.53 -22.92 23.31
N LEU A 12 -33.89 -23.08 24.47
CA LEU A 12 -33.33 -21.96 25.23
C LEU A 12 -32.20 -21.27 24.46
N PHE A 13 -31.32 -22.05 23.82
CA PHE A 13 -30.26 -21.54 22.95
C PHE A 13 -30.84 -20.75 21.77
N CYS A 14 -31.84 -21.28 21.08
CA CYS A 14 -32.52 -20.57 19.99
C CYS A 14 -33.21 -19.29 20.48
N LEU A 15 -33.79 -19.29 21.68
CA LEU A 15 -34.42 -18.11 22.28
C LEU A 15 -33.39 -17.04 22.63
N LEU A 16 -32.24 -17.42 23.21
CA LEU A 16 -31.15 -16.50 23.54
C LEU A 16 -30.48 -15.92 22.29
N VAL A 17 -30.26 -16.74 21.25
CA VAL A 17 -29.75 -16.26 19.96
C VAL A 17 -30.76 -15.32 19.28
N SER A 18 -32.05 -15.66 19.32
CA SER A 18 -33.10 -14.79 18.76
C SER A 18 -33.23 -13.47 19.52
N ALA A 19 -33.12 -13.50 20.84
CA ALA A 19 -33.11 -12.30 21.69
C ALA A 19 -31.86 -11.45 21.45
N ALA A 20 -30.67 -12.05 21.29
CA ALA A 20 -29.45 -11.35 20.94
C ALA A 20 -29.54 -10.67 19.56
N VAL A 21 -30.13 -11.34 18.57
CA VAL A 21 -30.41 -10.75 17.25
C VAL A 21 -31.45 -9.62 17.37
N GLY A 22 -32.45 -9.77 18.24
CA GLY A 22 -33.45 -8.75 18.53
C GLY A 22 -32.87 -7.47 19.15
N VAL A 23 -31.90 -7.59 20.06
CA VAL A 23 -31.18 -6.46 20.66
C VAL A 23 -30.28 -5.75 19.63
N LEU A 24 -29.66 -6.49 18.71
CA LEU A 24 -28.93 -5.92 17.56
C LEU A 24 -29.83 -5.24 16.52
N ALA A 25 -31.12 -5.58 16.51
CA ALA A 25 -32.10 -5.08 15.56
C ALA A 25 -32.98 -3.94 16.12
N VAL A 26 -32.70 -3.40 17.31
CA VAL A 26 -33.35 -2.17 17.78
C VAL A 26 -32.73 -1.00 17.01
N PRO A 27 -33.46 -0.34 16.08
CA PRO A 27 -32.94 0.83 15.41
C PRO A 27 -32.92 1.95 16.44
N SER A 28 -31.74 2.29 16.94
CA SER A 28 -31.55 3.59 17.58
C SER A 28 -31.73 4.64 16.48
N THR A 29 -32.92 5.22 16.35
CA THR A 29 -33.23 6.28 15.38
C THR A 29 -32.66 7.63 15.84
N VAL A 30 -31.42 7.64 16.30
CA VAL A 30 -30.60 8.84 16.18
C VAL A 30 -30.18 8.86 14.72
N SER A 31 -30.90 9.64 13.89
CA SER A 31 -30.42 9.96 12.54
C SER A 31 -29.05 10.57 12.69
N ALA A 32 -28.00 9.79 12.40
CA ALA A 32 -26.67 10.34 12.26
C ALA A 32 -26.75 11.42 11.17
N PRO A 33 -26.18 12.62 11.39
CA PRO A 33 -26.16 13.65 10.36
C PRO A 33 -25.58 13.08 9.07
N ASP A 34 -26.21 13.43 7.94
CA ASP A 34 -25.80 12.97 6.62
C ASP A 34 -24.31 13.27 6.41
N PRO A 35 -23.45 12.28 6.09
CA PRO A 35 -22.03 12.52 5.96
C PRO A 35 -21.74 13.54 4.84
N PRO A 36 -20.71 14.39 5.02
CA PRO A 36 -20.18 15.25 3.97
C PRO A 36 -19.96 14.49 2.65
N ARG A 37 -20.03 15.21 1.53
CA ARG A 37 -20.02 14.60 0.19
C ARG A 37 -18.69 13.90 -0.10
N ALA A 38 -17.59 14.45 0.40
CA ALA A 38 -16.27 13.84 0.28
C ALA A 38 -16.19 12.52 1.06
N GLU A 39 -16.82 12.44 2.23
CA GLU A 39 -16.86 11.22 3.06
C GLU A 39 -17.68 10.11 2.40
N ARG A 40 -18.85 10.43 1.84
CA ARG A 40 -19.62 9.47 1.04
C ARG A 40 -18.82 8.92 -0.14
N THR A 41 -18.11 9.79 -0.85
CA THR A 41 -17.24 9.36 -1.94
C THR A 41 -16.08 8.50 -1.44
N ALA A 42 -15.46 8.85 -0.30
CA ALA A 42 -14.43 8.02 0.31
C ALA A 42 -14.96 6.62 0.67
N ALA A 43 -16.15 6.53 1.25
CA ALA A 43 -16.82 5.27 1.55
C ALA A 43 -17.07 4.44 0.28
N THR A 44 -17.59 5.05 -0.80
CA THR A 44 -17.77 4.37 -2.10
C THR A 44 -16.45 3.83 -2.66
N LEU A 45 -15.37 4.61 -2.60
CA LEU A 45 -14.05 4.17 -3.07
C LEU A 45 -13.48 3.00 -2.24
N ALA A 46 -13.86 2.91 -0.97
CA ALA A 46 -13.41 1.87 -0.06
C ALA A 46 -14.21 0.56 -0.20
N THR A 47 -15.47 0.60 -0.65
CA THR A 47 -16.37 -0.57 -0.68
C THR A 47 -16.67 -1.12 -2.07
N THR A 48 -16.63 -0.28 -3.11
CA THR A 48 -16.86 -0.74 -4.48
C THR A 48 -15.67 -1.53 -4.99
N THR A 49 -15.91 -2.58 -5.79
CA THR A 49 -14.83 -3.40 -6.37
C THR A 49 -14.66 -3.10 -7.84
N LEU A 50 -13.41 -2.87 -8.27
CA LEU A 50 -13.01 -2.72 -9.66
C LEU A 50 -12.10 -3.87 -10.08
N SER A 51 -12.19 -4.23 -11.37
CA SER A 51 -11.25 -5.15 -12.03
C SER A 51 -10.53 -4.38 -13.12
N VAL A 52 -9.22 -4.19 -12.95
CA VAL A 52 -8.38 -3.46 -13.89
C VAL A 52 -7.47 -4.45 -14.61
N PRO A 53 -7.58 -4.59 -15.94
CA PRO A 53 -6.60 -5.36 -16.69
C PRO A 53 -5.23 -4.70 -16.55
N VAL A 54 -4.29 -5.40 -15.92
CA VAL A 54 -2.88 -5.03 -15.83
C VAL A 54 -2.15 -5.88 -16.85
N ALA A 55 -2.06 -5.38 -18.09
CA ALA A 55 -1.24 -6.05 -19.08
C ALA A 55 0.23 -6.03 -18.62
N VAL A 56 0.77 -7.15 -18.19
CA VAL A 56 2.20 -7.39 -18.38
C VAL A 56 2.28 -7.74 -19.84
N ALA A 57 2.85 -6.87 -20.68
CA ALA A 57 3.25 -7.30 -22.00
C ALA A 57 4.41 -8.26 -21.76
N ASP A 58 4.06 -9.52 -21.51
CA ASP A 58 4.99 -10.61 -21.65
C ASP A 58 4.69 -11.30 -22.96
N ASP A 59 5.71 -11.81 -23.61
CA ASP A 59 5.66 -12.32 -24.98
C ASP A 59 4.76 -13.57 -25.10
N THR A 60 4.23 -14.04 -23.95
CA THR A 60 3.28 -15.14 -23.77
C THR A 60 1.81 -14.72 -23.80
N GLY A 61 1.47 -13.43 -23.94
CA GLY A 61 0.09 -12.96 -24.06
C GLY A 61 -0.78 -13.02 -22.80
N HIS A 62 -0.21 -13.37 -21.63
CA HIS A 62 -0.96 -13.52 -20.38
C HIS A 62 -1.36 -12.16 -19.78
N ARG A 63 -2.66 -11.83 -19.88
CA ARG A 63 -3.24 -10.62 -19.28
C ARG A 63 -3.49 -10.84 -17.79
N ARG A 64 -2.65 -10.25 -16.92
CA ARG A 64 -2.96 -10.19 -15.49
C ARG A 64 -4.08 -9.18 -15.23
N VAL A 65 -4.95 -9.46 -14.27
CA VAL A 65 -6.02 -8.54 -13.83
C VAL A 65 -5.78 -8.19 -12.37
N ALA A 66 -5.63 -6.90 -12.07
CA ALA A 66 -5.66 -6.41 -10.71
C ALA A 66 -7.12 -6.22 -10.29
N ARG A 67 -7.53 -6.93 -9.25
CA ARG A 67 -8.84 -6.74 -8.60
C ARG A 67 -8.65 -6.04 -7.26
N GLY A 68 -9.60 -5.20 -6.90
CA GLY A 68 -9.59 -4.48 -5.63
C GLY A 68 -10.52 -3.27 -5.67
N THR A 69 -10.68 -2.63 -4.52
CA THR A 69 -11.44 -1.40 -4.44
C THR A 69 -10.67 -0.25 -5.09
N PRO A 70 -11.32 0.81 -5.61
CA PRO A 70 -10.62 1.99 -6.10
C PRO A 70 -9.56 2.50 -5.11
N ALA A 71 -9.91 2.49 -3.82
CA ALA A 71 -9.01 2.86 -2.73
C ALA A 71 -7.75 1.96 -2.66
N SER A 72 -7.90 0.64 -2.73
CA SER A 72 -6.76 -0.29 -2.68
C SER A 72 -5.93 -0.28 -3.98
N LEU A 73 -6.56 -0.04 -5.12
CA LEU A 73 -5.86 0.14 -6.40
C LEU A 73 -5.04 1.44 -6.41
N LEU A 74 -5.57 2.53 -5.87
CA LEU A 74 -4.82 3.77 -5.68
C LEU A 74 -3.67 3.59 -4.69
N ALA A 75 -3.88 2.83 -3.61
CA ALA A 75 -2.82 2.49 -2.66
C ALA A 75 -1.67 1.73 -3.32
N ARG A 76 -2.00 0.68 -4.09
CA ARG A 76 -1.02 -0.07 -4.90
C ARG A 76 -0.31 0.82 -5.91
N GLY A 77 -1.04 1.72 -6.57
CA GLY A 77 -0.49 2.68 -7.51
C GLY A 77 0.46 3.70 -6.87
N ALA A 78 0.13 4.20 -5.68
CA ALA A 78 1.01 5.09 -4.92
C ALA A 78 2.31 4.39 -4.50
N LEU A 79 2.21 3.16 -4.01
CA LEU A 79 3.39 2.35 -3.68
C LEU A 79 4.24 2.08 -4.91
N ALA A 80 3.64 1.66 -6.03
CA ALA A 80 4.34 1.41 -7.29
C ALA A 80 5.01 2.68 -7.85
N ASN A 81 4.39 3.85 -7.62
CA ASN A 81 4.93 5.16 -8.00
C ASN A 81 5.89 5.77 -6.97
N ALA A 82 6.46 4.97 -6.06
CA ALA A 82 7.37 5.49 -5.05
C ALA A 82 8.66 6.05 -5.67
N THR A 83 9.12 7.10 -5.03
CA THR A 83 10.30 7.88 -5.37
C THR A 83 11.22 7.95 -4.16
N LEU A 84 12.52 8.02 -4.41
CA LEU A 84 13.53 8.36 -3.42
C LEU A 84 14.16 9.69 -3.85
N ASP A 85 14.01 10.73 -3.03
CA ASP A 85 14.47 12.10 -3.33
C ASP A 85 13.94 12.59 -4.69
N GLY A 86 12.65 12.33 -4.97
CA GLY A 86 11.97 12.68 -6.23
C GLY A 86 12.30 11.78 -7.42
N ARG A 87 13.31 10.90 -7.35
CA ARG A 87 13.65 9.95 -8.41
C ARG A 87 12.82 8.67 -8.27
N ARG A 88 12.12 8.26 -9.33
CA ARG A 88 11.26 7.06 -9.32
C ARG A 88 12.08 5.79 -9.13
N LEU A 89 11.72 4.97 -8.14
CA LEU A 89 12.38 3.68 -7.88
C LEU A 89 12.19 2.66 -9.01
N ALA A 90 11.06 2.74 -9.72
CA ALA A 90 10.80 1.93 -10.90
C ALA A 90 9.91 2.72 -11.87
N PRO A 91 10.36 3.01 -13.10
CA PRO A 91 9.49 3.53 -14.15
C PRO A 91 8.57 2.40 -14.62
N ASP A 92 7.36 2.34 -14.06
CA ASP A 92 6.31 1.39 -14.41
C ASP A 92 5.10 2.12 -15.01
N THR A 93 4.41 1.46 -15.95
CA THR A 93 3.13 1.93 -16.51
C THR A 93 1.95 1.65 -15.57
N LEU A 94 2.14 0.74 -14.59
CA LEU A 94 1.11 0.33 -13.63
C LEU A 94 0.44 1.53 -12.92
N PRO A 95 1.15 2.51 -12.33
CA PRO A 95 0.49 3.66 -11.69
C PRO A 95 -0.40 4.45 -12.63
N ARG A 96 0.02 4.64 -13.89
CA ARG A 96 -0.76 5.37 -14.90
C ARG A 96 -2.04 4.61 -15.24
N ARG A 97 -1.96 3.30 -15.43
CA ARG A 97 -3.12 2.45 -15.76
C ARG A 97 -4.11 2.36 -14.60
N LEU A 98 -3.62 2.17 -13.37
CA LEU A 98 -4.47 2.19 -12.18
C LEU A 98 -5.14 3.55 -12.01
N GLY A 99 -4.41 4.65 -12.21
CA GLY A 99 -4.96 6.00 -12.14
C GLY A 99 -6.04 6.26 -13.19
N ALA A 100 -5.83 5.83 -14.44
CA ALA A 100 -6.82 5.97 -15.50
C ALA A 100 -8.08 5.14 -15.23
N ALA A 101 -7.92 3.88 -14.80
CA ALA A 101 -9.05 3.01 -14.50
C ALA A 101 -9.89 3.53 -13.32
N VAL A 102 -9.23 3.99 -12.25
CA VAL A 102 -9.94 4.62 -11.13
C VAL A 102 -10.58 5.94 -11.55
N GLY A 103 -9.92 6.72 -12.40
CA GLY A 103 -10.44 7.98 -12.93
C GLY A 103 -11.73 7.82 -13.71
N GLY A 104 -11.81 6.80 -14.57
CA GLY A 104 -13.03 6.45 -15.29
C GLY A 104 -14.17 5.94 -14.41
N ALA A 105 -13.86 5.52 -13.17
CA ALA A 105 -14.83 5.05 -12.19
C ALA A 105 -15.22 6.10 -11.14
N LEU A 106 -14.66 7.32 -11.21
CA LEU A 106 -15.03 8.38 -10.26
C LEU A 106 -16.48 8.85 -10.52
N PRO A 107 -17.25 9.12 -9.45
CA PRO A 107 -18.68 9.39 -9.57
C PRO A 107 -19.02 10.76 -10.19
N ALA A 108 -18.05 11.69 -10.28
CA ALA A 108 -18.26 13.01 -10.84
C ALA A 108 -16.94 13.70 -11.24
N ALA A 109 -17.01 14.67 -12.15
CA ALA A 109 -15.87 15.47 -12.60
C ALA A 109 -15.30 16.41 -11.53
N ASN A 110 -16.07 16.71 -10.49
CA ASN A 110 -15.67 17.58 -9.36
C ASN A 110 -15.07 16.81 -8.18
N VAL A 111 -14.41 15.68 -8.45
CA VAL A 111 -13.74 14.85 -7.45
C VAL A 111 -12.28 14.70 -7.81
N ARG A 112 -11.41 14.91 -6.80
CA ARG A 112 -10.00 14.58 -6.86
C ARG A 112 -9.66 13.63 -5.72
N VAL A 113 -8.91 12.59 -6.03
CA VAL A 113 -8.38 11.66 -5.04
C VAL A 113 -6.87 11.67 -5.10
N VAL A 114 -6.21 11.82 -3.96
CA VAL A 114 -4.75 11.77 -3.85
C VAL A 114 -4.37 10.70 -2.84
N ALA A 115 -3.77 9.62 -3.34
CA ALA A 115 -3.12 8.60 -2.52
C ALA A 115 -1.69 9.02 -2.20
N ARG A 116 -1.30 8.93 -0.93
CA ARG A 116 0.04 9.22 -0.42
C ARG A 116 0.53 8.08 0.46
N TRP A 117 1.75 7.66 0.23
CA TRP A 117 2.42 6.61 0.99
C TRP A 117 3.84 7.06 1.35
N GLY A 118 4.31 6.62 2.51
CA GLY A 118 5.70 6.79 2.96
C GLY A 118 5.93 5.97 4.23
N PRO A 119 7.17 5.56 4.52
CA PRO A 119 7.51 4.81 5.72
C PRO A 119 7.23 5.62 7.00
N TYR A 120 7.36 6.95 6.93
CA TYR A 120 7.04 7.91 7.98
C TYR A 120 6.76 9.30 7.34
N PRO A 121 6.18 10.27 8.07
CA PRO A 121 5.92 11.61 7.55
C PRO A 121 7.17 12.26 6.93
N ASN A 122 6.97 12.88 5.76
CA ASN A 122 8.00 13.59 5.00
C ASN A 122 9.22 12.75 4.57
N ALA A 123 9.17 11.42 4.68
CA ALA A 123 10.18 10.48 4.19
C ALA A 123 10.76 10.87 2.82
N SER A 124 12.09 10.82 2.68
CA SER A 124 12.76 10.93 1.36
C SER A 124 12.24 9.87 0.39
N LEU A 125 11.86 8.71 0.93
CA LEU A 125 11.12 7.67 0.23
C LEU A 125 9.62 7.94 0.32
N SER A 126 8.97 8.33 -0.77
CA SER A 126 7.53 8.57 -0.78
C SER A 126 6.85 8.17 -2.08
N GLY A 127 5.58 7.78 -2.00
CA GLY A 127 4.73 7.41 -3.12
C GLY A 127 3.50 8.30 -3.21
N ARG A 128 3.14 8.68 -4.43
CA ARG A 128 1.94 9.50 -4.68
C ARG A 128 1.24 9.08 -5.97
N LEU A 129 -0.07 8.99 -5.93
CA LEU A 129 -0.90 8.88 -7.13
C LEU A 129 -2.11 9.81 -6.98
N ALA A 130 -2.33 10.68 -7.96
CA ALA A 130 -3.46 11.60 -7.98
C ALA A 130 -4.35 11.29 -9.18
N VAL A 131 -5.66 11.31 -8.97
CA VAL A 131 -6.69 11.04 -9.98
C VAL A 131 -7.78 12.10 -9.88
N GLY A 132 -8.32 12.49 -11.03
CA GLY A 132 -9.29 13.59 -11.15
C GLY A 132 -8.63 14.96 -11.32
N PRO A 133 -9.40 15.98 -11.72
CA PRO A 133 -8.87 17.32 -11.98
C PRO A 133 -8.37 18.02 -10.72
N VAL A 134 -7.65 19.13 -10.87
CA VAL A 134 -7.31 20.02 -9.74
C VAL A 134 -8.55 20.88 -9.45
N PRO A 135 -8.99 21.03 -8.19
CA PRO A 135 -10.04 21.98 -7.86
C PRO A 135 -9.69 23.40 -8.34
N PRO A 136 -10.65 24.18 -8.87
CA PRO A 136 -10.46 25.60 -9.10
C PRO A 136 -10.01 26.31 -7.82
N ARG A 137 -9.28 27.42 -7.96
CA ARG A 137 -8.64 28.11 -6.82
C ARG A 137 -9.63 28.73 -5.83
N ASP A 138 -10.81 29.07 -6.32
CA ASP A 138 -11.92 29.75 -5.63
C ASP A 138 -13.09 28.81 -5.28
N ALA A 139 -12.97 27.53 -5.63
CA ALA A 139 -14.03 26.57 -5.38
C ALA A 139 -14.11 26.22 -3.89
N VAL A 140 -15.34 26.13 -3.37
CA VAL A 140 -15.58 25.67 -2.00
C VAL A 140 -15.36 24.16 -1.95
N THR A 141 -14.34 23.73 -1.21
CA THR A 141 -13.94 22.32 -1.14
C THR A 141 -14.45 21.62 0.12
N ASP A 142 -14.88 20.39 -0.06
CA ASP A 142 -15.13 19.40 0.99
C ASP A 142 -14.02 18.33 0.94
N VAL A 143 -13.46 17.96 2.09
CA VAL A 143 -12.27 17.09 2.18
C VAL A 143 -12.51 15.96 3.16
N ALA A 144 -12.27 14.74 2.72
CA ALA A 144 -12.26 13.55 3.57
C ALA A 144 -10.91 12.83 3.45
N THR A 145 -10.46 12.23 4.55
CA THR A 145 -9.23 11.41 4.58
C THR A 145 -9.57 9.99 5.01
N VAL A 146 -9.02 9.01 4.30
CA VAL A 146 -9.18 7.58 4.62
C VAL A 146 -7.80 6.90 4.63
N ALA A 147 -7.60 6.02 5.61
CA ALA A 147 -6.43 5.15 5.69
C ALA A 147 -6.74 3.81 5.00
N VAL A 148 -5.82 3.34 4.16
CA VAL A 148 -5.97 2.08 3.42
C VAL A 148 -4.71 1.25 3.59
N PRO A 149 -4.81 -0.08 3.72
CA PRO A 149 -3.62 -0.92 3.76
C PRO A 149 -2.73 -0.72 2.53
N SER A 150 -1.43 -0.52 2.74
CA SER A 150 -0.43 -0.41 1.68
C SER A 150 -0.05 -1.75 1.06
N GLY A 151 -0.36 -2.85 1.77
CA GLY A 151 0.11 -4.21 1.44
C GLY A 151 1.54 -4.49 1.91
N VAL A 152 2.20 -3.53 2.56
CA VAL A 152 3.53 -3.69 3.15
C VAL A 152 3.40 -3.87 4.66
N ALA A 153 3.38 -5.11 5.13
CA ALA A 153 3.23 -5.39 6.56
C ALA A 153 4.52 -5.10 7.34
N LEU A 154 4.37 -4.49 8.52
CA LEU A 154 5.43 -4.31 9.50
C LEU A 154 4.92 -4.65 10.90
N ASP A 155 5.65 -5.52 11.58
CA ASP A 155 5.42 -5.81 12.98
C ASP A 155 6.02 -4.69 13.85
N ARG A 156 5.18 -4.04 14.66
CA ARG A 156 5.57 -2.92 15.53
C ARG A 156 6.54 -3.37 16.62
N ASP A 157 6.42 -4.57 17.17
CA ASP A 157 7.31 -5.06 18.21
C ASP A 157 8.69 -5.39 17.64
N ARG A 158 8.71 -5.96 16.43
CA ARG A 158 9.96 -6.14 15.69
C ARG A 158 10.63 -4.82 15.33
N ALA A 159 9.85 -3.79 14.99
CA ALA A 159 10.37 -2.45 14.74
C ALA A 159 10.97 -1.82 16.00
N ARG A 160 10.31 -1.97 17.16
CA ARG A 160 10.85 -1.52 18.46
C ARG A 160 12.15 -2.22 18.80
N ALA A 161 12.18 -3.56 18.71
CA ALA A 161 13.39 -4.33 18.97
C ALA A 161 14.55 -3.91 18.05
N ALA A 162 14.28 -3.67 16.76
CA ALA A 162 15.30 -3.17 15.83
C ALA A 162 15.78 -1.75 16.20
N ALA A 163 14.87 -0.87 16.63
CA ALA A 163 15.19 0.48 17.05
C ALA A 163 16.02 0.53 18.34
N ASP A 164 15.79 -0.40 19.27
CA ASP A 164 16.58 -0.56 20.49
C ASP A 164 18.02 -1.03 20.19
N VAL A 165 18.22 -1.78 19.09
CA VAL A 165 19.56 -2.15 18.60
C VAL A 165 20.27 -0.95 17.97
N SER A 166 19.66 -0.32 16.95
CA SER A 166 20.18 0.89 16.32
C SER A 166 19.21 1.48 15.29
N VAL A 167 19.41 2.76 14.93
CA VAL A 167 18.75 3.36 13.75
C VAL A 167 19.03 2.57 12.47
N ARG A 168 20.24 2.02 12.31
CA ARG A 168 20.61 1.24 11.12
C ARG A 168 19.81 -0.05 11.03
N ALA A 169 19.57 -0.74 12.16
CA ALA A 169 18.77 -1.96 12.22
C ALA A 169 17.29 -1.67 11.90
N LEU A 170 16.71 -0.60 12.46
CA LEU A 170 15.36 -0.16 12.10
C LEU A 170 15.26 0.15 10.59
N ALA A 171 16.23 0.89 10.05
CA ALA A 171 16.26 1.22 8.63
C ALA A 171 16.40 -0.02 7.74
N THR A 172 17.18 -1.04 8.15
CA THR A 172 17.27 -2.33 7.45
C THR A 172 15.90 -2.99 7.39
N LEU A 173 15.21 -3.09 8.52
CA LEU A 173 13.90 -3.72 8.57
C LEU A 173 12.90 -3.03 7.63
N VAL A 174 12.88 -1.69 7.59
CA VAL A 174 12.03 -0.93 6.67
C VAL A 174 12.43 -1.17 5.22
N ALA A 175 13.73 -1.12 4.90
CA ALA A 175 14.23 -1.34 3.55
C ALA A 175 13.91 -2.76 3.03
N GLU A 176 14.06 -3.78 3.87
CA GLU A 176 13.72 -5.18 3.53
C GLU A 176 12.27 -5.31 3.05
N ARG A 177 11.33 -4.66 3.77
CA ARG A 177 9.90 -4.66 3.44
C ARG A 177 9.62 -3.93 2.13
N VAL A 178 10.26 -2.78 1.91
CA VAL A 178 10.12 -2.01 0.67
C VAL A 178 10.68 -2.78 -0.52
N VAL A 179 11.88 -3.37 -0.40
CA VAL A 179 12.49 -4.16 -1.48
C VAL A 179 11.69 -5.45 -1.72
N ALA A 180 11.19 -6.12 -0.68
CA ALA A 180 10.30 -7.30 -0.80
C ALA A 180 9.00 -7.01 -1.56
N SER A 181 8.45 -5.81 -1.43
CA SER A 181 7.24 -5.43 -2.18
C SER A 181 7.44 -5.42 -3.71
N ARG A 182 8.68 -5.32 -4.19
CA ARG A 182 9.04 -5.20 -5.61
C ARG A 182 9.81 -6.39 -6.16
N PHE A 183 10.70 -6.93 -5.34
CA PHE A 183 11.57 -8.06 -5.65
C PHE A 183 11.32 -9.14 -4.60
N PRO A 184 10.20 -9.88 -4.69
CA PRO A 184 9.90 -10.95 -3.75
C PRO A 184 11.05 -11.95 -3.68
N PRO A 185 11.36 -12.50 -2.49
CA PRO A 185 12.39 -13.51 -2.36
C PRO A 185 12.08 -14.73 -3.25
N GLY A 186 13.13 -15.32 -3.85
CA GLY A 186 13.03 -16.50 -4.72
C GLY A 186 12.69 -16.20 -6.19
N ALA A 187 11.81 -15.24 -6.48
CA ALA A 187 11.35 -14.95 -7.86
C ALA A 187 12.46 -14.42 -8.78
N GLY A 188 13.46 -13.74 -8.23
CA GLY A 188 14.55 -13.16 -9.02
C GLY A 188 15.42 -14.21 -9.71
N ARG A 189 15.73 -15.33 -9.03
CA ARG A 189 16.61 -16.37 -9.60
C ARG A 189 15.94 -17.07 -10.79
N SER A 190 14.67 -17.45 -10.66
CA SER A 190 13.92 -18.07 -11.76
C SER A 190 13.79 -17.13 -12.95
N ASN A 191 13.49 -15.85 -12.70
CA ASN A 191 13.31 -14.88 -13.78
C ASN A 191 14.62 -14.51 -14.47
N LEU A 192 15.76 -14.50 -13.76
CA LEU A 192 17.07 -14.26 -14.39
C LEU A 192 17.56 -15.47 -15.18
N ALA A 193 17.14 -16.68 -14.82
CA ALA A 193 17.43 -17.90 -15.58
C ALA A 193 16.53 -18.08 -16.81
N ASP A 194 15.34 -17.46 -16.82
CA ASP A 194 14.39 -17.51 -17.94
C ASP A 194 14.70 -16.43 -18.98
N GLY A 195 15.21 -16.86 -20.15
CA GLY A 195 15.59 -15.98 -21.25
C GLY A 195 14.47 -15.05 -21.74
N ALA A 196 13.19 -15.43 -21.59
CA ALA A 196 12.07 -14.58 -21.99
C ALA A 196 11.92 -13.33 -21.10
N VAL A 197 12.29 -13.42 -19.81
CA VAL A 197 12.08 -12.35 -18.83
C VAL A 197 13.35 -11.86 -18.14
N ALA A 198 14.51 -12.48 -18.41
CA ALA A 198 15.79 -12.15 -17.80
C ALA A 198 16.21 -10.69 -18.04
N SER A 199 16.20 -10.23 -19.29
CA SER A 199 16.59 -8.86 -19.64
C SER A 199 15.71 -7.81 -18.94
N ARG A 200 14.39 -8.04 -18.90
CA ARG A 200 13.44 -7.17 -18.20
C ARG A 200 13.67 -7.19 -16.68
N THR A 201 14.00 -8.35 -16.13
CA THR A 201 14.28 -8.51 -14.69
C THR A 201 15.57 -7.80 -14.31
N ARG A 202 16.66 -7.99 -15.07
CA ARG A 202 17.93 -7.29 -14.91
C ARG A 202 17.73 -5.77 -14.96
N THR A 203 17.05 -5.28 -16.00
CA THR A 203 16.72 -3.84 -16.15
C THR A 203 15.98 -3.28 -14.92
N ARG A 204 15.08 -4.06 -14.30
CA ARG A 204 14.36 -3.62 -13.08
C ARG A 204 15.30 -3.50 -11.89
N TYR A 205 16.20 -4.45 -11.69
CA TYR A 205 17.20 -4.40 -10.63
C TYR A 205 18.15 -3.21 -10.83
N GLU A 206 18.73 -3.06 -12.02
CA GLU A 206 19.65 -1.95 -12.36
C GLU A 206 19.02 -0.58 -12.13
N ARG A 207 17.78 -0.37 -12.62
CA ARG A 207 17.08 0.91 -12.44
C ARG A 207 16.82 1.23 -10.97
N PHE A 208 16.44 0.24 -10.18
CA PHE A 208 16.25 0.44 -8.75
C PHE A 208 17.61 0.71 -8.08
N GLY A 209 18.65 -0.05 -8.44
CA GLY A 209 20.02 0.09 -7.97
C GLY A 209 20.58 1.49 -8.21
N ALA A 210 20.43 2.03 -9.41
CA ALA A 210 20.85 3.38 -9.77
C ALA A 210 20.16 4.48 -8.93
N VAL A 211 18.93 4.26 -8.48
CA VAL A 211 18.20 5.21 -7.64
C VAL A 211 18.71 5.13 -6.20
N VAL A 212 18.88 3.94 -5.65
CA VAL A 212 19.35 3.79 -4.25
C VAL A 212 20.87 3.94 -4.10
N GLY A 213 21.61 3.87 -5.21
CA GLY A 213 23.08 3.91 -5.25
C GLY A 213 23.74 2.56 -4.95
N ALA A 214 23.13 1.45 -5.39
CA ALA A 214 23.68 0.11 -5.26
C ALA A 214 24.33 -0.35 -6.57
N ASP A 215 25.57 -0.86 -6.48
CA ASP A 215 26.25 -1.56 -7.57
C ASP A 215 25.82 -3.03 -7.59
N LEU A 216 25.21 -3.45 -8.70
CA LEU A 216 24.61 -4.77 -8.86
C LEU A 216 25.27 -5.59 -9.97
N ASP A 217 26.23 -5.05 -10.72
CA ASP A 217 26.65 -5.60 -12.01
C ASP A 217 27.15 -7.04 -11.87
N ALA A 218 28.13 -7.25 -10.99
CA ALA A 218 28.67 -8.58 -10.69
C ALA A 218 27.58 -9.58 -10.24
N ALA A 219 26.64 -9.14 -9.38
CA ALA A 219 25.60 -10.03 -8.88
C ALA A 219 24.56 -10.39 -9.98
N LEU A 220 24.28 -9.48 -10.91
CA LEU A 220 23.35 -9.70 -12.00
C LEU A 220 23.97 -10.49 -13.16
N ASP A 221 25.28 -10.40 -13.35
CA ASP A 221 26.03 -11.23 -14.31
C ASP A 221 26.10 -12.69 -13.87
N GLU A 222 26.29 -12.93 -12.58
CA GLU A 222 26.27 -14.28 -11.97
C GLU A 222 24.85 -14.86 -11.81
N GLY A 223 23.79 -14.10 -12.11
CA GLY A 223 22.41 -14.50 -11.84
C GLY A 223 22.08 -14.62 -10.34
N ALA A 224 22.89 -14.01 -9.47
CA ALA A 224 22.79 -14.02 -8.02
C ALA A 224 21.74 -13.01 -7.51
N ALA A 225 20.47 -13.27 -7.82
CA ALA A 225 19.36 -12.38 -7.47
C ALA A 225 19.22 -12.08 -5.96
N SER A 226 19.61 -13.03 -5.10
CA SER A 226 19.63 -12.82 -3.64
C SER A 226 20.68 -11.78 -3.26
N THR A 227 21.91 -11.94 -3.73
CA THR A 227 22.99 -10.98 -3.51
C THR A 227 22.63 -9.59 -4.03
N ALA A 228 22.03 -9.50 -5.23
CA ALA A 228 21.56 -8.23 -5.76
C ALA A 228 20.49 -7.60 -4.86
N ARG A 229 19.53 -8.39 -4.36
CA ARG A 229 18.50 -7.94 -3.42
C ARG A 229 19.12 -7.44 -2.10
N ASP A 230 20.08 -8.15 -1.54
CA ASP A 230 20.72 -7.78 -0.27
C ASP A 230 21.48 -6.46 -0.41
N ARG A 231 22.16 -6.24 -1.54
CA ARG A 231 22.79 -4.94 -1.86
C ARG A 231 21.77 -3.81 -1.99
N LEU A 232 20.60 -4.06 -2.60
CA LEU A 232 19.52 -3.08 -2.66
C LEU A 232 19.00 -2.70 -1.26
N VAL A 233 18.83 -3.71 -0.39
CA VAL A 233 18.40 -3.50 1.00
C VAL A 233 19.43 -2.69 1.77
N ASP A 234 20.71 -3.05 1.67
CA ASP A 234 21.80 -2.34 2.36
C ASP A 234 21.88 -0.87 1.96
N ALA A 235 21.90 -0.60 0.64
CA ALA A 235 21.96 0.76 0.11
C ALA A 235 20.74 1.61 0.53
N LEU A 236 19.52 1.08 0.38
CA LEU A 236 18.30 1.79 0.78
C LEU A 236 18.29 2.03 2.30
N ALA A 237 18.72 1.06 3.09
CA ALA A 237 18.74 1.19 4.54
C ALA A 237 19.78 2.21 5.02
N GLY A 238 20.93 2.34 4.33
CA GLY A 238 21.88 3.42 4.59
C GLY A 238 21.27 4.82 4.37
N ARG A 239 20.50 4.99 3.30
CA ARG A 239 19.75 6.22 3.00
C ARG A 239 18.69 6.51 4.07
N LEU A 240 17.85 5.52 4.38
CA LEU A 240 16.80 5.65 5.39
C LEU A 240 17.36 5.91 6.79
N ALA A 241 18.49 5.30 7.15
CA ALA A 241 19.13 5.55 8.44
C ALA A 241 19.61 7.00 8.57
N THR A 242 20.15 7.57 7.48
CA THR A 242 20.55 8.97 7.43
C THR A 242 19.33 9.89 7.56
N ASP A 243 18.26 9.59 6.82
CA ASP A 243 17.00 10.34 6.87
C ASP A 243 16.33 10.30 8.26
N ILE A 244 16.33 9.15 8.92
CA ILE A 244 15.80 8.99 10.28
C ILE A 244 16.60 9.83 11.29
N ARG A 245 17.94 9.76 11.26
CA ARG A 245 18.79 10.54 12.18
C ARG A 245 18.62 12.04 12.04
N GLN A 246 18.31 12.52 10.83
CA GLN A 246 18.11 13.95 10.57
C GLN A 246 16.74 14.45 11.06
N ARG A 247 15.75 13.57 11.23
CA ARG A 247 14.37 13.97 11.51
C ARG A 247 13.85 13.60 12.88
N PHE A 248 14.40 12.57 13.49
CA PHE A 248 13.96 12.09 14.78
C PHE A 248 15.13 12.18 15.76
N GLU A 249 14.84 12.67 16.97
CA GLU A 249 15.83 12.78 18.03
C GLU A 249 16.21 11.39 18.55
N THR A 250 15.25 10.45 18.52
CA THR A 250 15.45 9.08 18.99
C THR A 250 14.90 8.03 18.01
N PRO A 251 15.47 6.80 18.01
CA PRO A 251 14.93 5.70 17.22
C PRO A 251 13.48 5.35 17.55
N ARG A 252 13.05 5.53 18.82
CA ARG A 252 11.68 5.23 19.25
C ARG A 252 10.65 6.20 18.68
N GLN A 253 10.98 7.50 18.64
CA GLN A 253 10.15 8.49 17.94
C GLN A 253 9.96 8.10 16.47
N ALA A 254 11.00 7.57 15.81
CA ALA A 254 10.88 7.10 14.43
C ALA A 254 9.93 5.91 14.30
N VAL A 255 9.94 4.96 15.25
CA VAL A 255 9.01 3.82 15.29
C VAL A 255 7.56 4.27 15.45
N ASP A 256 7.30 5.22 16.34
CA ASP A 256 5.96 5.75 16.59
C ASP A 256 5.40 6.51 15.37
N ALA A 257 6.29 7.10 14.56
CA ALA A 257 5.95 7.77 13.32
C ALA A 257 5.77 6.82 12.12
N LEU A 258 5.97 5.51 12.26
CA LEU A 258 5.90 4.58 11.12
C LEU A 258 4.47 4.44 10.58
N THR A 259 4.35 4.65 9.27
CA THR A 259 3.13 4.51 8.47
C THR A 259 3.31 3.57 7.28
N LEU A 260 4.31 2.69 7.32
CA LEU A 260 4.69 1.82 6.20
C LEU A 260 3.53 0.95 5.68
N ASP A 261 2.68 0.49 6.58
CA ASP A 261 1.53 -0.39 6.35
C ASP A 261 0.29 0.33 5.79
N THR A 262 0.34 1.65 5.68
CA THR A 262 -0.83 2.48 5.39
C THR A 262 -0.58 3.46 4.25
N VAL A 263 -1.56 3.61 3.37
CA VAL A 263 -1.68 4.70 2.40
C VAL A 263 -2.77 5.64 2.87
N ARG A 264 -2.47 6.93 2.89
CA ARG A 264 -3.46 7.98 3.14
C ARG A 264 -4.10 8.42 1.83
N LEU A 265 -5.41 8.25 1.71
CA LEU A 265 -6.23 8.81 0.65
C LEU A 265 -6.82 10.13 1.10
N VAL A 266 -6.61 11.18 0.34
CA VAL A 266 -7.29 12.47 0.50
C VAL A 266 -8.28 12.61 -0.65
N VAL A 267 -9.56 12.63 -0.31
CA VAL A 267 -10.67 12.83 -1.24
C VAL A 267 -11.11 14.28 -1.13
N VAL A 268 -11.01 15.02 -2.22
CA VAL A 268 -11.44 16.41 -2.32
C VAL A 268 -12.60 16.48 -3.30
N ARG A 269 -13.69 17.13 -2.89
CA ARG A 269 -14.82 17.47 -3.75
C ARG A 269 -15.04 18.98 -3.74
N TRP A 270 -15.57 19.53 -4.81
CA TRP A 270 -15.86 20.97 -4.88
C TRP A 270 -17.17 21.27 -5.61
N ARG A 271 -17.64 22.50 -5.48
CA ARG A 271 -18.79 23.05 -6.20
C ARG A 271 -18.37 24.26 -7.01
#